data_AF-A0A8X8ALG3-F1
#
_entry.id   AF-A0A8X8ALG3-F1
#
_cell.length_a   1.000
_cell.length_b   1.000
_cell.length_c   1.000
_cell.angle_alpha   90.00
_cell.angle_beta   90.00
_cell.angle_gamma   90.00
#
_symmetry.space_group_name_H-M   'P 1'
#
loop_
_entity.id
_entity.type
_entity.pdbx_description
1 polymer ?
#
loop_
_entity_poly.entity_id
_entity_poly.type
_entity_poly.pdbx_seq_one_letter_code
_entity_poly.pdbx_strand_id
1 'polypeptide(L)'
;MAERKGLNKYHPADFDPKKIPRIRKPKNHQKKIRFMLPVRARCNKCGNYMSEGTKFNSREEQVTEETYLGIKIYRFYFKCTNCSTELTIKTDPKNCGYSGDGSGATFLYNGHEEEDTKKKHRENVLESLEKRTMVSKRGLKLWLRSMSSSL
;
A
#
# COMPACT_ATOMS: atom_id res chain seq x y z
N MET A 1 20.26 -30.60 -15.85
CA MET A 1 19.35 -29.44 -15.99
C MET A 1 20.08 -28.37 -16.79
N ALA A 2 19.41 -27.73 -17.75
CA ALA A 2 19.99 -26.59 -18.45
C ALA A 2 20.26 -25.43 -17.47
N GLU A 3 21.32 -24.66 -17.72
CA GLU A 3 21.69 -23.51 -16.88
C GLU A 3 20.62 -22.42 -16.92
N ARG A 4 20.40 -21.74 -15.77
CA ARG A 4 19.46 -20.60 -15.68
C ARG A 4 19.82 -19.47 -16.65
N LYS A 5 21.12 -19.27 -16.89
CA LYS A 5 21.66 -18.28 -17.83
C LYS A 5 22.38 -18.99 -18.97
N GLY A 6 21.62 -19.69 -19.82
CA GLY A 6 22.19 -20.26 -21.04
C GLY A 6 22.73 -19.15 -21.95
N LEU A 7 24.05 -19.17 -22.19
CA LEU A 7 24.74 -18.23 -23.07
C LEU A 7 24.28 -18.40 -24.52
N ASN A 8 24.19 -19.65 -24.98
CA ASN A 8 23.82 -19.99 -26.35
C ASN A 8 22.56 -20.86 -26.35
N LYS A 9 21.66 -20.57 -27.29
CA LYS A 9 20.50 -21.41 -27.61
C LYS A 9 20.70 -21.93 -29.03
N TYR A 10 20.49 -23.22 -29.23
CA TYR A 10 20.55 -23.79 -30.57
C TYR A 10 19.40 -23.26 -31.43
N HIS A 11 19.71 -22.64 -32.56
CA HIS A 11 18.76 -22.23 -33.58
C HIS A 11 18.94 -23.16 -34.80
N PRO A 12 17.87 -23.77 -35.33
CA PRO A 12 17.98 -24.61 -36.53
C PRO A 12 18.39 -23.78 -37.75
N ALA A 13 19.02 -24.41 -38.75
CA ALA A 13 19.57 -23.72 -39.92
C ALA A 13 18.51 -22.93 -40.73
N ASP A 14 17.25 -23.39 -40.73
CA ASP A 14 16.14 -22.76 -41.45
C ASP A 14 15.41 -21.67 -40.64
N PHE A 15 15.91 -21.33 -39.45
CA PHE A 15 15.25 -20.39 -38.54
C PHE A 15 15.32 -18.96 -39.06
N ASP A 16 14.20 -18.46 -39.60
CA ASP A 16 14.03 -17.07 -39.97
C ASP A 16 13.24 -16.30 -38.89
N PRO A 17 13.86 -15.31 -38.20
CA PRO A 17 13.19 -14.55 -37.15
C PRO A 17 12.00 -13.71 -37.66
N LYS A 18 11.89 -13.45 -38.96
CA LYS A 18 10.79 -12.66 -39.55
C LYS A 18 9.48 -13.45 -39.67
N LYS A 19 9.56 -14.79 -39.70
CA LYS A 19 8.38 -15.65 -39.89
C LYS A 19 7.55 -15.84 -38.61
N ILE A 20 8.07 -15.40 -37.46
CA ILE A 20 7.42 -15.60 -36.16
C ILE A 20 6.43 -14.46 -35.88
N PRO A 21 5.13 -14.75 -35.72
CA PRO A 21 4.14 -13.72 -35.40
C PRO A 21 4.34 -13.19 -33.97
N ARG A 22 4.32 -11.87 -33.80
CA ARG A 22 4.29 -11.24 -32.47
C ARG A 22 2.87 -11.30 -31.91
N ILE A 23 2.63 -12.16 -30.92
CA ILE A 23 1.33 -12.28 -30.25
C ILE A 23 1.02 -10.97 -29.53
N ARG A 24 -0.02 -10.26 -29.98
CA ARG A 24 -0.57 -9.08 -29.30
C ARG A 24 -1.61 -9.55 -28.30
N LYS A 25 -1.35 -9.33 -27.01
CA LYS A 25 -2.33 -9.59 -25.95
C LYS A 25 -3.40 -8.48 -25.94
N PRO A 26 -4.65 -8.79 -25.57
CA PRO A 26 -5.69 -7.78 -25.41
C PRO A 26 -5.30 -6.76 -24.32
N LYS A 27 -5.84 -5.53 -24.41
CA LYS A 27 -5.52 -4.45 -23.47
C LYS A 27 -5.95 -4.76 -22.02
N ASN A 28 -7.07 -5.47 -21.83
CA ASN A 28 -7.55 -5.93 -20.51
C ASN A 28 -6.98 -7.31 -20.11
N HIS A 29 -5.70 -7.56 -20.42
CA HIS A 29 -5.08 -8.83 -20.05
C HIS A 29 -4.84 -8.91 -18.54
N GLN A 30 -5.47 -9.86 -17.88
CA GLN A 30 -5.21 -10.16 -16.47
C GLN A 30 -3.87 -10.91 -16.31
N LYS A 31 -2.96 -10.33 -15.52
CA LYS A 31 -1.67 -10.95 -15.18
C LYS A 31 -1.73 -11.55 -13.78
N LYS A 32 -1.12 -12.72 -13.58
CA LYS A 32 -0.95 -13.31 -12.25
C LYS A 32 0.33 -12.77 -11.63
N ILE A 33 0.22 -12.10 -10.49
CA ILE A 33 1.37 -11.55 -9.75
C ILE A 33 1.33 -12.02 -8.30
N ARG A 34 2.48 -11.96 -7.62
CA ARG A 34 2.55 -12.17 -6.18
C ARG A 34 2.60 -10.81 -5.50
N PHE A 35 1.53 -10.46 -4.80
CA PHE A 35 1.32 -9.14 -4.22
C PHE A 35 1.32 -9.20 -2.68
N MET A 36 1.75 -8.13 -2.04
CA MET A 36 1.67 -7.98 -0.58
C MET A 36 0.61 -6.95 -0.24
N LEU A 37 -0.22 -7.25 0.75
CA LEU A 37 -1.29 -6.34 1.16
C LEU A 37 -0.69 -5.06 1.77
N PRO A 38 -0.99 -3.86 1.22
CA PRO A 38 -0.37 -2.61 1.67
C PRO A 38 -1.01 -2.04 2.94
N VAL A 39 -2.25 -2.43 3.24
CA VAL A 39 -2.99 -1.97 4.42
C VAL A 39 -3.83 -3.12 4.97
N ARG A 40 -4.08 -3.14 6.28
CA ARG A 40 -4.95 -4.15 6.90
C ARG A 40 -6.36 -4.13 6.28
N ALA A 41 -6.86 -5.32 5.94
CA ALA A 41 -8.18 -5.48 5.31
C ALA A 41 -9.06 -6.42 6.13
N ARG A 42 -10.32 -6.05 6.33
CA ARG A 42 -11.36 -6.90 6.93
C ARG A 42 -12.26 -7.42 5.83
N CYS A 43 -12.45 -8.73 5.75
CA CYS A 43 -13.39 -9.31 4.81
C CYS A 43 -14.84 -9.12 5.31
N ASN A 44 -15.72 -8.62 4.46
CA ASN A 44 -17.12 -8.36 4.82
C ASN A 44 -17.95 -9.65 4.92
N LYS A 45 -17.54 -10.73 4.23
CA LYS A 45 -18.28 -11.99 4.21
C LYS A 45 -18.04 -12.87 5.43
N CYS A 46 -16.78 -13.01 5.86
CA CYS A 46 -16.41 -13.88 6.99
C CYS A 46 -15.88 -13.11 8.22
N GLY A 47 -15.75 -11.79 8.13
CA GLY A 47 -15.21 -10.96 9.21
C GLY A 47 -13.72 -11.14 9.47
N ASN A 48 -13.01 -11.99 8.71
CA ASN A 48 -11.59 -12.26 8.93
C ASN A 48 -10.74 -11.02 8.64
N TYR A 49 -9.76 -10.77 9.50
CA TYR A 49 -8.79 -9.69 9.35
C TYR A 49 -7.53 -10.22 8.69
N MET A 50 -7.09 -9.53 7.65
CA MET A 50 -5.81 -9.77 6.99
C MET A 50 -4.86 -8.66 7.40
N SER A 51 -3.71 -9.03 7.95
CA SER A 51 -2.69 -8.08 8.36
C SER A 51 -2.00 -7.46 7.14
N GLU A 52 -1.38 -6.31 7.37
CA GLU A 52 -0.46 -5.72 6.40
C GLU A 52 0.70 -6.70 6.10
N GLY A 53 1.18 -6.70 4.86
CA GLY A 53 2.30 -7.54 4.42
C GLY A 53 1.95 -9.00 4.10
N THR A 54 0.69 -9.44 4.25
CA THR A 54 0.28 -10.78 3.83
C THR A 54 0.48 -10.97 2.32
N LYS A 55 1.15 -12.05 1.94
CA LYS A 55 1.49 -12.37 0.54
C LYS A 55 0.38 -13.18 -0.12
N PHE A 56 -0.12 -12.72 -1.25
CA PHE A 56 -1.14 -13.41 -2.05
C PHE A 56 -0.72 -13.58 -3.50
N ASN A 57 -1.27 -14.61 -4.13
CA ASN A 57 -1.32 -14.66 -5.58
C ASN A 57 -2.53 -13.84 -6.02
N SER A 58 -2.29 -12.72 -6.69
CA SER A 58 -3.34 -11.82 -7.17
C SER A 58 -3.39 -11.76 -8.69
N ARG A 59 -4.54 -11.34 -9.21
CA ARG A 59 -4.71 -10.98 -10.62
C ARG A 59 -4.64 -9.46 -10.74
N GLU A 60 -3.78 -8.97 -11.59
CA GLU A 60 -3.63 -7.56 -11.94
C GLU A 60 -4.37 -7.29 -13.25
N GLU A 61 -5.19 -6.26 -13.25
CA GLU A 61 -5.85 -5.72 -14.43
C GLU A 61 -5.56 -4.22 -14.54
N GLN A 62 -5.22 -3.76 -15.74
CA GLN A 62 -5.08 -2.32 -16.01
C GLN A 62 -6.48 -1.75 -16.25
N VAL A 63 -6.90 -0.77 -15.44
CA VAL A 63 -8.15 -0.05 -15.67
C VAL A 63 -7.92 0.91 -16.83
N THR A 64 -8.59 0.68 -17.95
CA THR A 64 -8.39 1.51 -19.17
C THR A 64 -9.18 2.82 -19.10
N GLU A 65 -10.25 2.86 -18.29
CA GLU A 65 -11.18 4.00 -18.18
C GLU A 65 -10.59 5.16 -17.36
N GLU A 66 -9.68 4.86 -16.44
CA GLU A 66 -9.18 5.83 -15.46
C GLU A 66 -7.65 5.93 -15.55
N THR A 67 -7.15 7.12 -15.86
CA THR A 67 -5.73 7.46 -15.79
C THR A 67 -5.55 8.75 -15.03
N TYR A 68 -4.55 8.81 -14.16
CA TYR A 68 -4.24 10.02 -13.40
C TYR A 68 -2.98 10.68 -13.96
N LEU A 69 -3.10 11.83 -14.62
CA LEU A 69 -1.95 12.57 -15.20
C LEU A 69 -1.05 11.69 -16.09
N GLY A 70 -1.64 10.71 -16.80
CA GLY A 70 -0.92 9.73 -17.64
C GLY A 70 -0.38 8.50 -16.88
N ILE A 71 -0.52 8.45 -15.56
CA ILE A 71 -0.23 7.28 -14.72
C ILE A 71 -1.39 6.30 -14.84
N LYS A 72 -1.03 5.04 -15.13
CA LYS A 72 -1.99 3.93 -15.25
C LYS A 72 -2.45 3.49 -13.88
N ILE A 73 -3.76 3.28 -13.75
CA ILE A 73 -4.37 2.73 -12.55
C ILE A 73 -4.54 1.22 -12.72
N TYR A 74 -4.17 0.48 -11.69
CA TYR A 74 -4.29 -0.98 -11.64
C TYR A 74 -5.34 -1.38 -10.61
N ARG A 75 -6.08 -2.43 -10.96
CA ARG A 75 -7.00 -3.12 -10.06
C ARG A 75 -6.42 -4.51 -9.77
N PHE A 76 -6.31 -4.83 -8.49
CA PHE A 76 -5.85 -6.14 -8.04
C PHE A 76 -7.01 -6.93 -7.48
N TYR A 77 -7.13 -8.18 -7.91
CA TYR A 77 -8.05 -9.17 -7.36
C TYR A 77 -7.26 -10.17 -6.52
N PHE A 78 -7.60 -10.30 -5.26
CA PHE A 78 -7.02 -11.29 -4.35
C PHE A 78 -8.13 -12.02 -3.61
N LYS A 79 -7.80 -13.16 -3.00
CA LYS A 79 -8.76 -14.00 -2.28
C LYS A 79 -8.54 -13.90 -0.79
N CYS A 80 -9.63 -13.87 -0.02
CA CYS A 80 -9.54 -14.02 1.43
C CYS A 80 -8.99 -15.41 1.79
N THR A 81 -8.13 -15.47 2.81
CA THR A 81 -7.53 -16.73 3.30
C THR A 81 -8.55 -17.74 3.83
N ASN A 82 -9.67 -17.27 4.38
CA ASN A 82 -10.65 -18.13 5.04
C ASN A 82 -11.81 -18.51 4.10
N CYS A 83 -12.51 -17.52 3.54
CA CYS A 83 -13.72 -17.74 2.74
C CYS A 83 -13.49 -17.79 1.23
N SER A 84 -12.24 -17.66 0.76
CA SER A 84 -11.84 -17.63 -0.65
C SER A 84 -12.62 -16.64 -1.53
N THR A 85 -13.29 -15.66 -0.92
CA THR A 85 -14.05 -14.63 -1.63
C THR A 85 -13.08 -13.65 -2.26
N GLU A 86 -13.40 -13.22 -3.48
CA GLU A 86 -12.59 -12.28 -4.23
C GLU A 86 -12.81 -10.86 -3.69
N LEU A 87 -11.70 -10.20 -3.42
CA LEU A 87 -11.62 -8.84 -2.89
C LEU A 87 -10.84 -8.00 -3.90
N THR A 88 -11.26 -6.76 -4.08
CA THR A 88 -10.60 -5.84 -5.02
C THR A 88 -10.01 -4.62 -4.33
N ILE A 89 -8.87 -4.20 -4.86
CA ILE A 89 -8.17 -3.00 -4.43
C ILE A 89 -7.65 -2.26 -5.67
N LYS A 90 -7.80 -0.94 -5.68
CA LYS A 90 -7.27 -0.07 -6.74
C LYS A 90 -6.08 0.72 -6.24
N THR A 91 -5.21 1.10 -7.16
CA THR A 91 -4.12 2.05 -6.91
C THR A 91 -4.62 3.48 -7.06
N ASP A 92 -4.36 4.35 -6.08
CA ASP A 92 -4.60 5.79 -6.18
C ASP A 92 -3.28 6.57 -6.21
N PRO A 93 -2.83 7.03 -7.40
CA PRO A 93 -1.60 7.79 -7.51
C PRO A 93 -1.64 9.15 -6.79
N LYS A 94 -2.83 9.75 -6.60
CA LYS A 94 -3.01 11.06 -5.94
C LYS A 94 -2.56 11.05 -4.48
N ASN A 95 -3.00 10.03 -3.74
CA ASN A 95 -2.81 9.95 -2.28
C ASN A 95 -1.70 8.94 -1.91
N CYS A 96 -0.94 8.44 -2.90
CA CYS A 96 0.03 7.36 -2.74
C CYS A 96 -0.57 6.15 -2.00
N GLY A 97 -1.86 5.90 -2.22
CA GLY A 97 -2.67 4.99 -1.42
C GLY A 97 -3.37 3.93 -2.27
N TYR A 98 -4.14 3.11 -1.59
CA TYR A 98 -4.96 2.09 -2.23
C TYR A 98 -6.38 2.17 -1.70
N SER A 99 -7.27 2.85 -2.42
CA SER A 99 -8.68 2.82 -2.06
C SER A 99 -9.24 1.41 -2.22
N GLY A 100 -10.04 1.04 -1.22
CA GLY A 100 -10.91 -0.10 -1.34
C GLY A 100 -12.00 0.20 -2.35
N ASP A 101 -12.14 -0.67 -3.34
CA ASP A 101 -13.16 -0.56 -4.40
C ASP A 101 -14.59 -0.82 -3.90
N GLY A 102 -14.81 -0.83 -2.58
CA GLY A 102 -16.10 -1.17 -1.95
C GLY A 102 -16.52 -2.65 -2.11
N SER A 103 -15.79 -3.45 -2.91
CA SER A 103 -16.16 -4.83 -3.18
C SER A 103 -15.57 -5.78 -2.12
N GLY A 104 -16.44 -6.19 -1.19
CA GLY A 104 -16.21 -7.34 -0.31
C GLY A 104 -15.23 -7.18 0.86
N ALA A 105 -14.48 -6.09 0.95
CA ALA A 105 -13.59 -5.81 2.08
C ALA A 105 -13.58 -4.34 2.49
N THR A 106 -13.46 -4.11 3.80
CA THR A 106 -13.18 -2.81 4.40
C THR A 106 -11.68 -2.70 4.67
N PHE A 107 -11.03 -1.72 4.07
CA PHE A 107 -9.62 -1.42 4.32
C PHE A 107 -9.51 -0.40 5.44
N LEU A 108 -8.77 -0.74 6.50
CA LEU A 108 -8.63 0.11 7.67
C LEU A 108 -7.35 0.93 7.51
N TYR A 109 -7.48 2.21 7.16
CA TYR A 109 -6.35 3.13 7.04
C TYR A 109 -6.10 3.83 8.39
N ASN A 110 -4.90 3.70 8.94
CA ASN A 110 -4.57 4.32 10.24
C ASN A 110 -4.27 5.83 10.12
N GLY A 111 -4.03 6.36 8.92
CA GLY A 111 -3.49 7.70 8.74
C GLY A 111 -4.49 8.86 8.84
N HIS A 112 -5.80 8.61 8.75
CA HIS A 112 -6.80 9.70 8.86
C HIS A 112 -6.81 10.32 10.27
N GLU A 113 -6.51 9.52 11.30
CA GLU A 113 -6.42 9.99 12.69
C GLU A 113 -5.25 10.99 12.88
N GLU A 114 -4.16 10.85 12.13
CA GLU A 114 -3.01 11.77 12.20
C GLU A 114 -3.27 13.13 11.56
N GLU A 115 -4.05 13.21 10.48
CA GLU A 115 -4.39 14.48 9.85
C GLU A 115 -5.39 15.29 10.68
N ASP A 116 -6.38 14.62 11.27
CA ASP A 116 -7.37 15.28 12.12
C ASP A 116 -6.74 15.75 13.45
N THR A 117 -5.79 14.99 14.00
CA THR A 117 -5.00 15.46 15.16
C THR A 117 -4.08 16.61 14.80
N LYS A 118 -3.43 16.60 13.62
CA LYS A 118 -2.61 17.73 13.13
C LYS A 118 -3.45 18.98 12.88
N LYS A 119 -4.67 18.85 12.33
CA LYS A 119 -5.60 19.99 12.13
C LYS A 119 -6.03 20.58 13.47
N LYS A 120 -6.45 19.75 14.43
CA LYS A 120 -6.79 20.19 15.80
C LYS A 120 -5.59 20.84 16.51
N HIS A 121 -4.38 20.33 16.30
CA HIS A 121 -3.16 20.93 16.84
C HIS A 121 -2.78 22.26 16.14
N ARG A 122 -3.14 22.45 14.85
CA ARG A 122 -2.98 23.72 14.13
C ARG A 122 -4.02 24.77 14.55
N GLU A 123 -5.23 24.36 14.87
CA GLU A 123 -6.26 25.26 15.39
C GLU A 123 -5.88 25.76 16.80
N ASN A 124 -5.25 24.89 17.62
CA ASN A 124 -4.81 25.22 18.98
C ASN A 124 -3.29 25.46 19.09
N VAL A 125 -2.70 26.24 18.18
CA VAL A 125 -1.25 26.52 18.18
C VAL A 125 -0.83 27.26 19.46
N LEU A 126 -1.59 28.29 19.86
CA LEU A 126 -1.28 29.10 21.04
C LEU A 126 -1.34 28.29 22.33
N GLU A 127 -2.43 27.54 22.51
CA GLU A 127 -2.64 26.68 23.67
C GLU A 127 -1.58 25.55 23.75
N SER A 128 -1.16 25.02 22.60
CA SER A 128 -0.09 24.03 22.53
C SER A 128 1.28 24.61 22.92
N LEU A 129 1.56 25.87 22.55
CA LEU A 129 2.77 26.57 22.97
C LEU A 129 2.77 26.88 24.47
N GLU A 130 1.63 27.30 25.03
CA GLU A 130 1.46 27.53 26.47
C GLU A 130 1.67 26.25 27.27
N LYS A 131 1.12 25.11 26.83
CA LYS A 131 1.36 23.80 27.46
C LYS A 131 2.84 23.42 27.44
N ARG A 132 3.54 23.61 26.30
CA ARG A 132 4.98 23.32 26.18
C ARG A 132 5.82 24.20 27.11
N THR A 133 5.54 25.51 27.17
CA THR A 133 6.26 26.43 28.06
C THR A 133 6.02 26.12 29.53
N MET A 134 4.79 25.72 29.90
CA MET A 134 4.46 25.30 31.27
C MET A 134 5.21 24.01 31.67
N VAL A 135 5.31 23.03 30.77
CA VAL A 135 6.10 21.81 30.98
C VAL A 135 7.59 22.14 31.15
N SER A 136 8.16 22.99 30.30
CA SER A 136 9.55 23.44 30.44
C SER A 136 9.82 24.16 31.76
N LYS A 137 8.90 25.05 32.19
CA LYS A 137 8.98 25.73 33.50
C LYS A 137 8.93 24.76 34.67
N ARG A 138 8.06 23.73 34.61
CA ARG A 138 7.98 22.67 35.63
C ARG A 138 9.27 21.84 35.67
N GLY A 139 9.81 21.48 34.50
CA GLY A 139 11.08 20.76 34.38
C GLY A 139 12.25 21.53 35.00
N LEU A 140 12.38 22.82 34.68
CA LEU A 140 13.39 23.70 35.27
C LEU A 140 13.23 23.84 36.78
N LYS A 141 11.99 23.96 37.27
CA LYS A 141 11.70 24.06 38.71
C LYS A 141 12.06 22.77 39.46
N LEU A 142 11.81 21.61 38.86
CA LEU A 142 12.24 20.32 39.40
C LEU A 142 13.76 20.19 39.40
N TRP A 143 14.42 20.59 38.31
CA TRP A 143 15.88 20.57 38.20
C TRP A 143 16.55 21.46 39.24
N LEU A 144 16.09 22.71 39.40
CA LEU A 144 16.57 23.63 40.44
C LEU A 144 16.37 23.06 41.85
N ARG A 145 15.24 22.40 42.10
CA ARG A 145 14.96 21.78 43.41
C ARG A 145 15.82 20.55 43.69
N SER A 146 16.21 19.81 42.65
CA SER A 146 17.17 18.71 42.79
C SER A 146 18.59 19.21 43.07
N MET A 147 19.02 20.31 42.45
CA MET A 147 20.33 20.91 42.70
C MET A 147 20.44 21.49 44.12
N SER A 148 19.39 22.11 44.63
CA SER A 148 19.38 22.66 46.00
C SER A 148 19.30 21.59 47.09
N SER A 149 18.93 20.35 46.74
CA SER A 149 18.87 19.21 47.68
C SER A 149 20.15 18.36 47.67
N SER A 150 21.11 18.71 46.80
CA SER A 150 22.39 18.00 46.62
C SER A 150 23.58 18.78 47.23
N LEU A 151 23.30 19.89 47.92
CA LEU A 151 24.19 20.73 48.72
C LEU A 151 23.72 20.65 50.18
#